data_AF-A0A2N7QGJ3-F1
#
_entry.id   AF-A0A2N7QGJ3-F1
#
_cell.length_a   1.000
_cell.length_b   1.000
_cell.length_c   1.000
_cell.angle_alpha   90.00
_cell.angle_beta   90.00
_cell.angle_gamma   90.00
#
_symmetry.space_group_name_H-M   'P 1'
#
loop_
_entity.id
_entity.type
_entity.pdbx_description
1 polymer ?
#
loop_
_entity_poly.entity_id
_entity_poly.type
_entity_poly.pdbx_seq_one_letter_code
_entity_poly.pdbx_strand_id
1 'polypeptide(L)'
;MKGEVKENARDKRTKRTKLALGGLLHDIGKISLRFMSEEEIKVKYGAVSREVDYKEDYKYAHAYNTMLILEHFGIKDPIILASAYHHQPSKAGSEESQLYAKLYSLADRLSSVERSEKESKEEIPLLYSIFQNINFSLRHNDSSSEGSEREEYVYLPKPLDLSKETLFPKKSKELKNIYGDDLRESHELKKLYKGLWESFTRDFEVVSTYLNKEEYERALNIVYYLLYRYFWAVPSAIYDPKRVTKHYSDISIFDHLRLTSAFASAFYTDYNYEIVKSGNEKEIRNLKFVFVKGDISGIQNFLYGITNVEGVAKRLRGRSFFLDVLPELIARA
;
A
#
# COMPACT_ATOMS: atom_id res chain seq x y z
N MET A 1 -33.17 -29.46 -5.02
CA MET A 1 -33.05 -28.11 -4.42
C MET A 1 -32.11 -28.19 -3.23
N LYS A 2 -30.82 -27.93 -3.43
CA LYS A 2 -29.91 -27.66 -2.30
C LYS A 2 -30.14 -26.21 -1.92
N GLY A 3 -30.66 -25.95 -0.72
CA GLY A 3 -30.81 -24.59 -0.23
C GLY A 3 -29.43 -23.97 -0.07
N GLU A 4 -29.15 -22.91 -0.83
CA GLU A 4 -28.01 -22.04 -0.53
C GLU A 4 -28.26 -21.43 0.85
N VAL A 5 -27.45 -21.85 1.83
CA VAL A 5 -27.40 -21.20 3.13
C VAL A 5 -26.84 -19.80 2.86
N LYS A 6 -27.72 -18.78 2.87
CA LYS A 6 -27.29 -17.40 2.75
C LYS A 6 -26.31 -17.09 3.88
N GLU A 7 -25.10 -16.70 3.50
CA GLU A 7 -24.06 -16.29 4.43
C GLU A 7 -24.55 -15.15 5.34
N ASN A 8 -24.38 -15.29 6.65
CA ASN A 8 -24.85 -14.30 7.61
C ASN A 8 -23.96 -13.03 7.58
N ALA A 9 -24.48 -11.91 8.08
CA ALA A 9 -23.78 -10.62 8.01
C ALA A 9 -22.43 -10.60 8.74
N ARG A 10 -22.28 -11.40 9.81
CA ARG A 10 -21.05 -11.50 10.59
C ARG A 10 -19.95 -12.21 9.80
N ASP A 11 -20.28 -13.29 9.09
CA ASP A 11 -19.34 -14.04 8.26
C ASP A 11 -18.83 -13.19 7.09
N LYS A 12 -19.76 -12.46 6.42
CA LYS A 12 -19.38 -11.50 5.36
C LYS A 12 -18.44 -10.42 5.85
N ARG A 13 -18.67 -9.88 7.06
CA ARG A 13 -17.78 -8.88 7.68
C ARG A 13 -16.40 -9.48 7.92
N THR A 14 -16.32 -10.67 8.49
CA THR A 14 -15.04 -11.37 8.72
C THR A 14 -14.28 -11.60 7.41
N LYS A 15 -14.94 -12.08 6.35
CA LYS A 15 -14.29 -12.28 5.03
C LYS A 15 -13.80 -10.98 4.42
N ARG A 16 -14.58 -9.89 4.52
CA ARG A 16 -14.14 -8.54 4.13
C ARG A 16 -12.92 -8.07 4.90
N THR A 17 -12.85 -8.32 6.20
CA THR A 17 -11.68 -8.00 7.02
C THR A 17 -10.45 -8.82 6.61
N LYS A 18 -10.63 -10.11 6.30
CA LYS A 18 -9.56 -10.96 5.77
C LYS A 18 -9.07 -10.50 4.39
N LEU A 19 -9.99 -10.11 3.51
CA LEU A 19 -9.66 -9.48 2.22
C LEU A 19 -8.91 -8.17 2.41
N ALA A 20 -9.33 -7.33 3.35
CA ALA A 20 -8.62 -6.10 3.67
C ALA A 20 -7.18 -6.40 4.15
N LEU A 21 -7.00 -7.40 5.02
CA LEU A 21 -5.68 -7.86 5.48
C LEU A 21 -4.80 -8.34 4.34
N GLY A 22 -5.29 -9.24 3.47
CA GLY A 22 -4.50 -9.70 2.32
C GLY A 22 -4.19 -8.57 1.34
N GLY A 23 -5.09 -7.61 1.15
CA GLY A 23 -4.83 -6.43 0.30
C GLY A 23 -3.72 -5.54 0.85
N LEU A 24 -3.63 -5.40 2.18
CA LEU A 24 -2.52 -4.69 2.85
C LEU A 24 -1.19 -5.45 2.74
N LEU A 25 -1.20 -6.75 2.48
CA LEU A 25 0.00 -7.60 2.49
C LEU A 25 0.43 -8.10 1.10
N HIS A 26 -0.41 -7.95 0.07
CA HIS A 26 -0.24 -8.59 -1.26
C HIS A 26 1.10 -8.28 -1.96
N ASP A 27 1.69 -7.12 -1.66
CA ASP A 27 2.90 -6.60 -2.30
C ASP A 27 4.06 -6.40 -1.32
N ILE A 28 3.95 -6.91 -0.08
CA ILE A 28 4.97 -6.70 0.96
C ILE A 28 6.33 -7.30 0.57
N GLY A 29 6.33 -8.34 -0.27
CA GLY A 29 7.54 -8.93 -0.83
C GLY A 29 8.34 -8.01 -1.75
N LYS A 30 7.82 -6.85 -2.16
CA LYS A 30 8.58 -5.83 -2.87
C LYS A 30 9.64 -5.19 -1.98
N ILE A 31 9.35 -5.03 -0.69
CA ILE A 31 10.27 -4.40 0.28
C ILE A 31 11.54 -5.22 0.43
N SER A 32 11.42 -6.55 0.48
CA SER A 32 12.58 -7.42 0.64
C SER A 32 13.54 -7.41 -0.54
N LEU A 33 13.05 -7.06 -1.73
CA LEU A 33 13.88 -6.87 -2.91
C LEU A 33 14.67 -5.54 -2.87
N ARG A 34 14.25 -4.55 -2.06
CA ARG A 34 14.89 -3.22 -2.01
C ARG A 34 16.25 -3.20 -1.32
N PHE A 35 16.53 -4.20 -0.49
CA PHE A 35 17.81 -4.33 0.19
C PHE A 35 18.70 -5.44 -0.38
N MET A 36 18.36 -5.98 -1.55
CA MET A 36 19.18 -6.95 -2.29
C MET A 36 19.77 -6.28 -3.53
N SER A 37 21.00 -6.62 -3.89
CA SER A 37 21.59 -6.29 -5.20
C SER A 37 20.95 -7.10 -6.32
N GLU A 38 21.10 -6.62 -7.56
CA GLU A 38 20.67 -7.40 -8.73
C GLU A 38 21.29 -8.79 -8.78
N GLU A 39 22.56 -8.92 -8.40
CA GLU A 39 23.28 -10.19 -8.39
C GLU A 39 22.71 -11.12 -7.32
N GLU A 40 22.46 -10.62 -6.10
CA GLU A 40 21.83 -11.41 -5.04
C GLU A 40 20.43 -11.90 -5.44
N ILE A 41 19.65 -11.06 -6.12
CA ILE A 41 18.34 -11.44 -6.65
C ILE A 41 18.52 -12.55 -7.70
N LYS A 42 19.41 -12.38 -8.68
CA LYS A 42 19.67 -13.39 -9.72
C LYS A 42 20.11 -14.72 -9.12
N VAL A 43 21.04 -14.71 -8.18
CA VAL A 43 21.55 -15.92 -7.51
C VAL A 43 20.44 -16.59 -6.70
N LYS A 44 19.73 -15.83 -5.84
CA LYS A 44 18.67 -16.35 -4.99
C LYS A 44 17.54 -16.96 -5.80
N TYR A 45 16.93 -16.20 -6.70
CA TYR A 45 15.79 -16.68 -7.50
C TYR A 45 16.21 -17.61 -8.64
N GLY A 46 17.47 -17.60 -9.05
CA GLY A 46 18.06 -18.61 -9.92
C GLY A 46 18.15 -19.97 -9.24
N ALA A 47 18.52 -20.01 -7.96
CA ALA A 47 18.49 -21.23 -7.16
C ALA A 47 17.06 -21.69 -6.87
N VAL A 48 16.16 -20.79 -6.44
CA VAL A 48 14.74 -21.14 -6.20
C VAL A 48 14.09 -21.72 -7.45
N SER A 49 14.30 -21.13 -8.63
CA SER A 49 13.74 -21.64 -9.91
C SER A 49 14.10 -23.10 -10.22
N ARG A 50 15.15 -23.66 -9.60
CA ARG A 50 15.55 -25.07 -9.78
C ARG A 50 14.74 -26.03 -8.91
N GLU A 51 14.17 -25.54 -7.81
CA GLU A 51 13.43 -26.33 -6.82
C GLU A 51 11.92 -26.07 -6.90
N VAL A 52 11.52 -24.84 -7.22
CA VAL A 52 10.14 -24.37 -7.33
C VAL A 52 10.03 -23.44 -8.54
N ASP A 53 9.09 -23.71 -9.45
CA ASP A 53 8.80 -22.79 -10.55
C ASP A 53 7.92 -21.62 -10.08
N TYR A 54 8.52 -20.73 -9.29
CA TYR A 54 7.80 -19.56 -8.77
C TYR A 54 7.32 -18.63 -9.90
N LYS A 55 7.94 -18.68 -11.10
CA LYS A 55 7.51 -17.88 -12.24
C LYS A 55 6.21 -18.43 -12.82
N GLU A 56 6.05 -19.74 -12.87
CA GLU A 56 4.80 -20.37 -13.26
C GLU A 56 3.68 -20.08 -12.25
N ASP A 57 3.99 -20.17 -10.96
CA ASP A 57 2.97 -20.11 -9.91
C ASP A 57 2.61 -18.69 -9.46
N TYR A 58 3.57 -17.77 -9.43
CA TYR A 58 3.40 -16.41 -8.89
C TYR A 58 3.71 -15.30 -9.90
N LYS A 59 4.28 -15.63 -11.06
CA LYS A 59 4.74 -14.71 -12.12
C LYS A 59 5.92 -13.82 -11.75
N TYR A 60 5.98 -13.29 -10.53
CA TYR A 60 7.01 -12.37 -10.07
C TYR A 60 7.62 -12.78 -8.73
N ALA A 61 8.91 -12.46 -8.56
CA ALA A 61 9.65 -12.78 -7.34
C ALA A 61 9.06 -12.10 -6.09
N HIS A 62 8.50 -10.89 -6.22
CA HIS A 62 7.89 -10.19 -5.08
C HIS A 62 6.60 -10.86 -4.60
N ALA A 63 5.85 -11.48 -5.51
CA ALA A 63 4.63 -12.22 -5.20
C ALA A 63 4.98 -13.53 -4.46
N TYR A 64 6.00 -14.24 -4.92
CA TYR A 64 6.56 -15.40 -4.21
C TYR A 64 7.13 -15.02 -2.83
N ASN A 65 7.88 -13.92 -2.73
CA ASN A 65 8.35 -13.40 -1.43
C ASN A 65 7.20 -13.07 -0.48
N THR A 66 6.10 -12.55 -1.01
CA THR A 66 4.92 -12.27 -0.20
C THR A 66 4.42 -13.57 0.43
N MET A 67 4.31 -14.66 -0.33
CA MET A 67 3.96 -15.98 0.24
C MET A 67 4.91 -16.39 1.36
N LEU A 68 6.23 -16.34 1.12
CA LEU A 68 7.23 -16.72 2.13
C LEU A 68 7.15 -15.87 3.41
N ILE A 69 6.86 -14.57 3.27
CA ILE A 69 6.68 -13.66 4.40
C ILE A 69 5.41 -14.01 5.19
N LEU A 70 4.30 -14.27 4.50
CA LEU A 70 3.05 -14.67 5.15
C LEU A 70 3.23 -15.99 5.93
N GLU A 71 3.89 -16.98 5.33
CA GLU A 71 4.22 -18.25 5.97
C GLU A 71 5.15 -18.07 7.17
N HIS A 72 6.18 -17.23 7.05
CA HIS A 72 7.10 -16.91 8.14
C HIS A 72 6.37 -16.34 9.37
N PHE A 73 5.37 -15.50 9.16
CA PHE A 73 4.53 -14.95 10.24
C PHE A 73 3.40 -15.91 10.68
N GLY A 74 3.38 -17.14 10.18
CA GLY A 74 2.40 -18.16 10.56
C GLY A 74 0.99 -17.88 10.05
N ILE A 75 0.83 -17.06 9.01
CA ILE A 75 -0.47 -16.76 8.42
C ILE A 75 -0.92 -17.97 7.60
N LYS A 76 -2.06 -18.55 7.98
CA LYS A 76 -2.60 -19.78 7.35
C LYS A 76 -3.96 -19.59 6.68
N ASP A 77 -4.57 -18.41 6.85
CA ASP A 77 -5.91 -18.16 6.32
C ASP A 77 -5.87 -18.09 4.78
N PRO A 78 -6.65 -18.93 4.07
CA PRO A 78 -6.58 -19.02 2.61
C PRO A 78 -7.01 -17.73 1.90
N ILE A 79 -7.89 -16.92 2.51
CA ILE A 79 -8.30 -15.62 1.93
C ILE A 79 -7.13 -14.64 1.97
N ILE A 80 -6.34 -14.66 3.04
CA ILE A 80 -5.15 -13.81 3.16
C ILE A 80 -4.04 -14.35 2.24
N LEU A 81 -3.75 -15.65 2.27
CA LEU A 81 -2.72 -16.28 1.44
C LEU A 81 -2.95 -16.10 -0.07
N ALA A 82 -4.21 -16.06 -0.51
CA ALA A 82 -4.57 -15.78 -1.90
C ALA A 82 -4.01 -14.44 -2.43
N SER A 83 -3.64 -13.49 -1.56
CA SER A 83 -3.04 -12.21 -1.96
C SER A 83 -1.70 -12.38 -2.66
N ALA A 84 -0.93 -13.43 -2.34
CA ALA A 84 0.33 -13.72 -3.01
C ALA A 84 0.14 -14.12 -4.49
N TYR A 85 -1.05 -14.60 -4.88
CA TYR A 85 -1.35 -15.04 -6.24
C TYR A 85 -2.02 -13.96 -7.11
N HIS A 86 -2.01 -12.68 -6.70
CA HIS A 86 -2.69 -11.60 -7.43
C HIS A 86 -2.24 -11.42 -8.90
N HIS A 87 -1.02 -11.87 -9.24
CA HIS A 87 -0.52 -11.88 -10.63
C HIS A 87 -0.89 -13.13 -11.43
N GLN A 88 -1.18 -14.24 -10.74
CA GLN A 88 -1.54 -15.52 -11.33
C GLN A 88 -2.69 -16.20 -10.55
N PRO A 89 -3.92 -15.65 -10.59
CA PRO A 89 -5.00 -16.13 -9.75
C PRO A 89 -5.36 -17.61 -9.93
N SER A 90 -5.22 -18.16 -11.15
CA SER A 90 -5.53 -19.57 -11.45
C SER A 90 -4.63 -20.59 -10.73
N LYS A 91 -3.51 -20.14 -10.17
CA LYS A 91 -2.58 -20.99 -9.42
C LYS A 91 -2.87 -21.03 -7.91
N ALA A 92 -3.83 -20.23 -7.44
CA ALA A 92 -4.20 -20.19 -6.04
C ALA A 92 -5.07 -21.41 -5.66
N GLY A 93 -4.46 -22.56 -5.36
CA GLY A 93 -5.11 -23.72 -4.73
C GLY A 93 -6.56 -24.02 -5.19
N SER A 94 -7.51 -23.92 -4.27
CA SER A 94 -8.95 -24.17 -4.51
C SER A 94 -9.61 -23.11 -5.38
N GLU A 95 -10.72 -23.45 -6.05
CA GLU A 95 -11.52 -22.49 -6.85
C GLU A 95 -11.89 -21.22 -6.06
N GLU A 96 -12.16 -21.36 -4.76
CA GLU A 96 -12.47 -20.23 -3.88
C GLU A 96 -11.24 -19.31 -3.68
N SER A 97 -10.05 -19.89 -3.47
CA SER A 97 -8.80 -19.14 -3.38
C SER A 97 -8.44 -18.45 -4.70
N GLN A 98 -8.71 -19.07 -5.85
CA GLN A 98 -8.55 -18.43 -7.17
C GLN A 98 -9.45 -17.21 -7.33
N LEU A 99 -10.68 -17.29 -6.81
CA LEU A 99 -11.61 -16.16 -6.80
C LEU A 99 -11.09 -15.02 -5.91
N TYR A 100 -10.62 -15.31 -4.69
CA TYR A 100 -10.01 -14.29 -3.83
C TYR A 100 -8.76 -13.68 -4.46
N ALA A 101 -7.88 -14.49 -5.06
CA ALA A 101 -6.72 -14.00 -5.82
C ALA A 101 -7.13 -13.10 -7.00
N LYS A 102 -8.27 -13.39 -7.65
CA LYS A 102 -8.83 -12.55 -8.70
C LYS A 102 -9.31 -11.20 -8.16
N LEU A 103 -9.94 -11.17 -6.98
CA LEU A 103 -10.33 -9.92 -6.31
C LEU A 103 -9.09 -9.05 -6.01
N TYR A 104 -8.01 -9.64 -5.50
CA TYR A 104 -6.76 -8.92 -5.30
C TYR A 104 -6.15 -8.41 -6.60
N SER A 105 -6.18 -9.23 -7.66
CA SER A 105 -5.70 -8.83 -9.00
C SER A 105 -6.45 -7.61 -9.53
N LEU A 106 -7.77 -7.57 -9.35
CA LEU A 106 -8.59 -6.43 -9.76
C LEU A 106 -8.32 -5.20 -8.90
N ALA A 107 -8.17 -5.39 -7.59
CA ALA A 107 -7.89 -4.31 -6.64
C ALA A 107 -6.52 -3.67 -6.89
N ASP A 108 -5.47 -4.47 -7.11
CA ASP A 108 -4.11 -4.01 -7.46
C ASP A 108 -4.09 -3.21 -8.77
N ARG A 109 -4.87 -3.65 -9.77
CA ARG A 109 -5.01 -2.91 -11.03
C ARG A 109 -5.64 -1.55 -10.82
N LEU A 110 -6.74 -1.48 -10.06
CA LEU A 110 -7.45 -0.22 -9.79
C LEU A 110 -6.61 0.76 -8.97
N SER A 111 -5.90 0.28 -7.94
CA SER A 111 -5.00 1.13 -7.14
C SER A 111 -3.79 1.62 -7.93
N SER A 112 -3.43 0.96 -9.03
CA SER A 112 -2.34 1.36 -9.91
C SER A 112 -2.73 2.33 -11.03
N VAL A 113 -4.02 2.63 -11.25
CA VAL A 113 -4.48 3.49 -12.37
C VAL A 113 -4.00 4.93 -12.23
N GLU A 114 -3.86 5.44 -11.00
CA GLU A 114 -3.46 6.84 -10.74
C GLU A 114 -1.96 7.10 -10.90
N ARG A 115 -1.17 6.07 -11.23
CA ARG A 115 0.27 6.19 -11.41
C ARG A 115 0.62 7.23 -12.47
N SER A 116 1.57 8.10 -12.13
CA SER A 116 2.06 9.14 -13.04
C SER A 116 2.55 8.54 -14.36
N GLU A 117 2.13 9.14 -15.48
CA GLU A 117 2.65 8.77 -16.79
C GLU A 117 4.07 9.30 -17.05
N LYS A 118 4.59 10.11 -16.13
CA LYS A 118 5.91 10.69 -16.22
C LYS A 118 6.98 9.60 -16.12
N GLU A 119 7.91 9.65 -17.05
CA GLU A 119 9.10 8.81 -17.03
C GLU A 119 10.19 9.45 -16.16
N SER A 120 10.88 8.62 -15.41
CA SER A 120 12.10 9.00 -14.70
C SER A 120 13.31 8.72 -15.60
N LYS A 121 14.36 9.54 -15.50
CA LYS A 121 15.64 9.25 -16.20
C LYS A 121 16.37 8.05 -15.58
N GLU A 122 16.11 7.79 -14.30
CA GLU A 122 16.78 6.77 -13.48
C GLU A 122 15.80 5.96 -12.62
N GLU A 123 16.16 4.71 -12.32
CA GLU A 123 15.37 3.87 -11.41
C GLU A 123 15.77 4.20 -9.99
N ILE A 124 15.22 5.28 -9.45
CA ILE A 124 15.54 5.71 -8.10
C ILE A 124 14.69 4.90 -7.12
N PRO A 125 15.29 4.14 -6.19
CA PRO A 125 14.56 3.38 -5.19
C PRO A 125 14.08 4.26 -4.03
N LEU A 126 13.64 5.49 -4.31
CA LEU A 126 13.15 6.47 -3.34
C LEU A 126 11.81 7.03 -3.82
N LEU A 127 11.00 7.50 -2.88
CA LEU A 127 9.70 8.10 -3.18
C LEU A 127 9.89 9.56 -3.57
N TYR A 128 9.47 9.95 -4.78
CA TYR A 128 9.43 11.35 -5.18
C TYR A 128 8.33 12.11 -4.45
N SER A 129 8.56 13.40 -4.22
CA SER A 129 7.54 14.28 -3.67
C SER A 129 6.39 14.48 -4.66
N ILE A 130 5.16 14.21 -4.23
CA ILE A 130 3.97 14.43 -5.08
C ILE A 130 3.83 15.89 -5.54
N PHE A 131 4.36 16.85 -4.76
CA PHE A 131 4.36 18.26 -5.11
C PHE A 131 5.20 18.60 -6.34
N GLN A 132 6.10 17.70 -6.75
CA GLN A 132 6.89 17.87 -7.98
C GLN A 132 6.02 17.81 -9.24
N ASN A 133 4.86 17.15 -9.18
CA ASN A 133 3.92 17.08 -10.31
C ASN A 133 3.01 18.30 -10.41
N ILE A 134 3.01 19.17 -9.41
CA ILE A 134 2.26 20.42 -9.48
C ILE A 134 3.06 21.37 -10.39
N ASN A 135 2.46 21.73 -11.52
CA ASN A 135 2.95 22.78 -12.39
C ASN A 135 2.10 24.03 -12.16
N PHE A 136 2.67 25.02 -11.49
CA PHE A 136 2.07 26.35 -11.48
C PHE A 136 2.46 27.00 -12.81
N SER A 137 1.64 26.81 -13.84
CA SER A 137 1.70 27.57 -15.09
C SER A 137 1.28 29.04 -14.89
N LEU A 138 1.74 29.65 -13.81
CA LEU A 138 1.69 31.09 -13.60
C LEU A 138 2.94 31.69 -14.25
N ARG A 139 2.78 31.98 -15.54
CA ARG A 139 3.47 33.05 -16.29
C ARG A 139 4.95 33.23 -15.96
N HIS A 140 5.81 32.58 -16.72
CA HIS A 140 6.99 33.26 -17.26
C HIS A 140 7.17 32.84 -18.72
N ASN A 141 6.91 33.79 -19.63
CA ASN A 141 7.46 33.80 -20.98
C ASN A 141 8.98 34.04 -20.89
N ASP A 142 9.68 33.17 -20.17
CA ASP A 142 11.13 33.12 -20.21
C ASP A 142 11.50 31.90 -21.05
N SER A 143 11.56 32.15 -22.35
CA SER A 143 12.18 31.31 -23.37
C SER A 143 13.70 31.17 -23.17
N SER A 144 14.16 31.09 -21.92
CA SER A 144 15.57 31.08 -21.50
C SER A 144 15.88 29.97 -20.49
N SER A 145 14.94 29.07 -20.18
CA SER A 145 15.17 27.91 -19.29
C SER A 145 15.02 26.56 -20.00
N GLU A 146 15.45 26.46 -21.25
CA GLU A 146 15.63 25.17 -21.98
C GLU A 146 16.80 24.31 -21.46
N GLY A 147 17.42 24.64 -20.32
CA GLY A 147 18.63 23.94 -19.85
C GLY A 147 18.75 23.63 -18.36
N SER A 148 17.89 24.14 -17.46
CA SER A 148 18.00 23.80 -16.04
C SER A 148 17.13 22.59 -15.70
N GLU A 149 17.74 21.44 -15.46
CA GLU A 149 17.03 20.28 -14.90
C GLU A 149 16.30 20.69 -13.62
N ARG A 150 14.97 20.51 -13.61
CA ARG A 150 14.15 20.78 -12.44
C ARG A 150 14.67 19.96 -11.26
N GLU A 151 14.95 20.62 -10.15
CA GLU A 151 15.47 19.96 -8.94
C GLU A 151 14.47 18.90 -8.44
N GLU A 152 14.95 17.67 -8.27
CA GLU A 152 14.15 16.53 -7.81
C GLU A 152 14.23 16.37 -6.30
N TYR A 153 13.09 16.10 -5.66
CA TYR A 153 12.96 15.95 -4.22
C TYR A 153 12.38 14.59 -3.89
N VAL A 154 13.08 13.84 -3.04
CA VAL A 154 12.76 12.46 -2.68
C VAL A 154 12.78 12.26 -1.16
N TYR A 155 11.97 11.34 -0.66
CA TYR A 155 11.95 10.95 0.75
C TYR A 155 12.90 9.79 1.02
N LEU A 156 13.55 9.80 2.18
CA LEU A 156 14.32 8.66 2.66
C LEU A 156 13.39 7.60 3.28
N PRO A 157 13.65 6.31 3.07
CA PRO A 157 12.83 5.23 3.61
C PRO A 157 13.14 5.04 5.11
N LYS A 158 12.52 5.88 5.95
CA LYS A 158 12.65 5.88 7.41
C LYS A 158 11.29 5.64 8.07
N PRO A 159 11.25 5.00 9.26
CA PRO A 159 10.03 4.95 10.06
C PRO A 159 9.51 6.37 10.31
N LEU A 160 8.21 6.58 10.16
CA LEU A 160 7.56 7.86 10.39
C LEU A 160 7.79 8.32 11.84
N ASP A 161 8.34 9.53 11.96
CA ASP A 161 8.51 10.26 13.20
C ASP A 161 8.26 11.76 12.94
N LEU A 162 8.28 12.57 14.01
CA LEU A 162 7.99 14.01 13.92
C LEU A 162 9.25 14.87 13.68
N SER A 163 10.40 14.25 13.40
CA SER A 163 11.63 14.98 13.09
C SER A 163 11.56 15.58 11.69
N LYS A 164 12.17 16.76 11.53
CA LYS A 164 12.27 17.41 10.21
C LYS A 164 13.07 16.56 9.22
N GLU A 165 13.99 15.73 9.71
CA GLU A 165 14.84 14.90 8.86
C GLU A 165 14.04 13.78 8.17
N THR A 166 13.02 13.26 8.84
CA THR A 166 12.13 12.22 8.33
C THR A 166 10.99 12.82 7.49
N LEU A 167 10.38 13.91 7.96
CA LEU A 167 9.16 14.47 7.35
C LEU A 167 9.37 15.20 6.03
N PHE A 168 10.56 15.79 5.80
CA PHE A 168 10.78 16.63 4.62
C PHE A 168 11.62 15.90 3.55
N PRO A 169 11.25 16.01 2.26
CA PRO A 169 12.02 15.40 1.20
C PRO A 169 13.36 16.13 1.03
N LYS A 170 14.38 15.38 0.60
CA LYS A 170 15.73 15.88 0.36
C LYS A 170 15.97 15.97 -1.14
N LYS A 171 16.90 16.84 -1.57
CA LYS A 171 17.25 16.93 -2.99
C LYS A 171 17.94 15.65 -3.45
N SER A 172 17.51 15.13 -4.59
CA SER A 172 18.06 13.90 -5.18
C SER A 172 19.57 14.02 -5.41
N LYS A 173 20.04 15.18 -5.89
CA LYS A 173 21.48 15.46 -6.10
C LYS A 173 22.29 15.42 -4.81
N GLU A 174 21.74 15.95 -3.71
CA GLU A 174 22.40 15.92 -2.39
C GLU A 174 22.52 14.48 -1.87
N LEU A 175 21.52 13.63 -2.15
CA LEU A 175 21.58 12.22 -1.77
C LEU A 175 22.59 11.42 -2.59
N LYS A 176 22.76 11.71 -3.89
CA LYS A 176 23.79 11.06 -4.72
C LYS A 176 25.20 11.28 -4.19
N ASN A 177 25.48 12.46 -3.63
CA ASN A 177 26.76 12.74 -2.97
C ASN A 177 27.02 11.86 -1.74
N ILE A 178 25.97 11.37 -1.08
CA ILE A 178 26.04 10.56 0.15
C ILE A 178 26.02 9.06 -0.17
N TYR A 179 25.15 8.66 -1.09
CA TYR A 179 24.81 7.27 -1.37
C TYR A 179 25.44 6.75 -2.68
N GLY A 180 26.11 7.60 -3.45
CA GLY A 180 26.66 7.30 -4.77
C GLY A 180 25.69 7.67 -5.91
N ASP A 181 26.23 7.75 -7.13
CA ASP A 181 25.46 8.11 -8.33
C ASP A 181 24.38 7.06 -8.65
N ASP A 182 24.70 5.78 -8.50
CA ASP A 182 23.75 4.69 -8.61
C ASP A 182 23.10 4.39 -7.25
N LEU A 183 22.01 5.10 -6.98
CA LEU A 183 21.22 4.90 -5.75
C LEU A 183 20.64 3.49 -5.64
N ARG A 184 20.39 2.80 -6.76
CA ARG A 184 19.83 1.44 -6.74
C ARG A 184 20.86 0.44 -6.22
N GLU A 185 22.11 0.60 -6.62
CA GLU A 185 23.19 -0.29 -6.18
C GLU A 185 23.87 0.15 -4.87
N SER A 186 23.56 1.35 -4.37
CA SER A 186 24.09 1.90 -3.12
C SER A 186 23.99 0.95 -1.92
N HIS A 187 25.14 0.59 -1.36
CA HIS A 187 25.24 -0.26 -0.17
C HIS A 187 24.59 0.37 1.06
N GLU A 188 24.82 1.68 1.28
CA GLU A 188 24.27 2.40 2.44
C GLU A 188 22.75 2.57 2.34
N LEU A 189 22.19 2.75 1.13
CA LEU A 189 20.74 2.80 0.95
C LEU A 189 20.09 1.42 1.15
N LYS A 190 20.72 0.35 0.67
CA LYS A 190 20.27 -1.03 0.93
C LYS A 190 20.31 -1.35 2.43
N LYS A 191 21.33 -0.91 3.17
CA LYS A 191 21.37 -1.01 4.65
C LYS A 191 20.19 -0.29 5.30
N LEU A 192 19.83 0.90 4.82
CA LEU A 192 18.67 1.64 5.34
C LEU A 192 17.37 0.85 5.15
N TYR A 193 17.15 0.31 3.94
CA TYR A 193 16.00 -0.57 3.67
C TYR A 193 16.00 -1.84 4.51
N LYS A 194 17.18 -2.45 4.74
CA LYS A 194 17.32 -3.64 5.57
C LYS A 194 16.95 -3.35 7.03
N GLY A 195 17.48 -2.27 7.61
CA GLY A 195 17.15 -1.87 8.98
C GLY A 195 15.68 -1.48 9.16
N LEU A 196 15.08 -0.85 8.14
CA LEU A 196 13.64 -0.57 8.08
C LEU A 196 12.83 -1.87 8.11
N TRP A 197 13.20 -2.85 7.29
CA TRP A 197 12.56 -4.16 7.24
C TRP A 197 12.69 -4.92 8.56
N GLU A 198 13.88 -5.00 9.14
CA GLU A 198 14.13 -5.69 10.42
C GLU A 198 13.34 -5.08 11.59
N SER A 199 13.14 -3.76 11.58
CA SER A 199 12.32 -3.07 12.57
C SER A 199 10.83 -3.37 12.37
N PHE A 200 10.37 -3.32 11.12
CA PHE A 200 9.01 -3.70 10.75
C PHE A 200 8.70 -5.15 11.15
N THR A 201 9.56 -6.12 10.80
CA THR A 201 9.29 -7.54 11.06
C THR A 201 9.17 -7.82 12.55
N ARG A 202 10.04 -7.21 13.37
CA ARG A 202 9.99 -7.32 14.83
C ARG A 202 8.69 -6.79 15.41
N ASP A 203 8.23 -5.61 14.96
CA ASP A 203 6.96 -5.04 15.40
C ASP A 203 5.76 -5.85 14.87
N PHE A 204 5.90 -6.49 13.69
CA PHE A 204 4.85 -7.30 13.07
C PHE A 204 4.66 -8.66 13.76
N GLU A 205 5.64 -9.19 14.49
CA GLU A 205 5.52 -10.47 15.19
C GLU A 205 4.26 -10.55 16.09
N VAL A 206 3.87 -9.43 16.71
CA VAL A 206 2.66 -9.36 17.56
C VAL A 206 1.38 -9.64 16.77
N VAL A 207 1.34 -9.35 15.47
CA VAL A 207 0.18 -9.54 14.60
C VAL A 207 -0.19 -11.02 14.51
N SER A 208 0.81 -11.91 14.45
CA SER A 208 0.59 -13.36 14.40
C SER A 208 -0.25 -13.85 15.58
N THR A 209 -0.07 -13.27 16.77
CA THR A 209 -0.82 -13.61 17.97
C THR A 209 -2.31 -13.30 17.82
N TYR A 210 -2.65 -12.16 17.22
CA TYR A 210 -4.05 -11.77 16.98
C TYR A 210 -4.68 -12.58 15.84
N LEU A 211 -3.92 -12.88 14.78
CA LEU A 211 -4.40 -13.73 13.68
C LEU A 211 -4.70 -15.16 14.16
N ASN A 212 -3.86 -15.73 15.02
CA ASN A 212 -4.08 -17.06 15.61
C ASN A 212 -5.32 -17.13 16.51
N LYS A 213 -5.71 -16.00 17.11
CA LYS A 213 -6.93 -15.87 17.92
C LYS A 213 -8.16 -15.48 17.09
N GLU A 214 -8.03 -15.43 15.77
CA GLU A 214 -9.08 -14.97 14.85
C GLU A 214 -9.55 -13.52 15.11
N GLU A 215 -8.70 -12.70 15.72
CA GLU A 215 -8.98 -11.29 16.03
C GLU A 215 -8.65 -10.38 14.84
N TYR A 216 -9.23 -10.69 13.68
CA TYR A 216 -8.85 -10.09 12.39
C TYR A 216 -9.01 -8.56 12.34
N GLU A 217 -10.00 -7.98 13.03
CA GLU A 217 -10.18 -6.52 13.08
C GLU A 217 -9.05 -5.83 13.86
N ARG A 218 -8.57 -6.45 14.94
CA ARG A 218 -7.42 -5.95 15.70
C ARG A 218 -6.15 -6.08 14.89
N ALA A 219 -5.96 -7.23 14.25
CA ALA A 219 -4.84 -7.45 13.33
C ALA A 219 -4.84 -6.42 12.20
N LEU A 220 -5.99 -6.17 11.55
CA LEU A 220 -6.12 -5.20 10.47
C LEU A 220 -5.67 -3.79 10.90
N ASN A 221 -6.13 -3.33 12.06
CA ASN A 221 -5.74 -2.02 12.60
C ASN A 221 -4.23 -1.94 12.85
N ILE A 222 -3.64 -2.96 13.49
CA ILE A 222 -2.20 -2.98 13.79
C ILE A 222 -1.40 -3.01 12.50
N VAL A 223 -1.74 -3.90 11.56
CA VAL A 223 -1.06 -4.01 10.26
C VAL A 223 -1.13 -2.68 9.51
N TYR A 224 -2.29 -2.04 9.45
CA TYR A 224 -2.46 -0.74 8.79
C TYR A 224 -1.48 0.31 9.33
N TYR A 225 -1.40 0.48 10.65
CA TYR A 225 -0.53 1.49 11.24
C TYR A 225 0.95 1.10 11.23
N LEU A 226 1.30 -0.19 11.25
CA LEU A 226 2.68 -0.63 11.03
C LEU A 226 3.13 -0.31 9.61
N LEU A 227 2.30 -0.62 8.61
CA LEU A 227 2.61 -0.29 7.21
C LEU A 227 2.68 1.23 7.01
N TYR A 228 1.79 2.00 7.66
CA TYR A 228 1.84 3.46 7.62
C TYR A 228 3.15 3.98 8.22
N ARG A 229 3.52 3.49 9.41
CA ARG A 229 4.75 3.93 10.08
C ARG A 229 5.99 3.58 9.26
N TYR A 230 6.11 2.35 8.78
CA TYR A 230 7.36 1.89 8.18
C TYR A 230 7.45 2.17 6.68
N PHE A 231 6.34 2.23 5.94
CA PHE A 231 6.37 2.24 4.48
C PHE A 231 5.69 3.45 3.82
N TRP A 232 5.36 4.52 4.57
CA TRP A 232 4.82 5.77 4.00
C TRP A 232 5.75 6.44 2.97
N ALA A 233 7.07 6.26 3.10
CA ALA A 233 8.09 6.88 2.25
C ALA A 233 8.79 5.89 1.30
N VAL A 234 8.24 4.69 1.12
CA VAL A 234 8.79 3.67 0.22
C VAL A 234 8.02 3.66 -1.10
N PRO A 235 8.65 3.73 -2.28
CA PRO A 235 7.94 3.73 -3.56
C PRO A 235 7.28 2.38 -3.90
N SER A 236 6.02 2.43 -4.35
CA SER A 236 5.21 1.26 -4.75
C SER A 236 5.72 0.54 -6.00
N ALA A 237 6.25 1.29 -6.96
CA ALA A 237 6.84 0.82 -8.20
C ALA A 237 7.96 1.77 -8.63
N ILE A 238 9.06 1.23 -9.15
CA ILE A 238 10.19 2.02 -9.69
C ILE A 238 10.42 1.76 -11.18
N TYR A 239 9.71 0.78 -11.73
CA TYR A 239 9.84 0.30 -13.09
C TYR A 239 8.45 -0.07 -13.61
N ASP A 240 8.14 0.36 -14.83
CA ASP A 240 6.95 -0.06 -15.55
C ASP A 240 7.31 -1.15 -16.57
N PRO A 241 6.99 -2.43 -16.29
CA PRO A 241 7.27 -3.50 -17.24
C PRO A 241 6.40 -3.43 -18.51
N LYS A 242 5.27 -2.71 -18.51
CA LYS A 242 4.41 -2.58 -19.70
C LYS A 242 4.96 -1.56 -20.68
N ARG A 243 5.48 -0.45 -20.17
CA ARG A 243 6.09 0.62 -20.98
C ARG A 243 7.58 0.40 -21.21
N VAL A 244 8.20 -0.53 -20.47
CA VAL A 244 9.66 -0.76 -20.45
C VAL A 244 10.40 0.53 -20.06
N THR A 245 9.77 1.34 -19.21
CA THR A 245 10.26 2.66 -18.81
C THR A 245 10.41 2.75 -17.30
N LYS A 246 11.27 3.67 -16.88
CA LYS A 246 11.52 3.92 -15.46
C LYS A 246 10.39 4.79 -14.93
N HIS A 247 9.74 4.33 -13.88
CA HIS A 247 8.55 4.99 -13.37
C HIS A 247 8.92 6.21 -12.53
N TYR A 248 8.21 7.33 -12.68
CA TYR A 248 8.28 8.40 -11.69
C TYR A 248 7.56 7.97 -10.42
N SER A 249 8.32 7.50 -9.43
CA SER A 249 7.80 6.81 -8.24
C SER A 249 7.29 7.79 -7.18
N ASP A 250 6.10 8.34 -7.36
CA ASP A 250 5.45 9.33 -6.48
C ASP A 250 4.31 8.77 -5.60
N ILE A 251 3.96 7.49 -5.80
CA ILE A 251 2.98 6.77 -4.98
C ILE A 251 3.72 5.88 -3.98
N SER A 252 3.48 6.09 -2.69
CA SER A 252 4.02 5.22 -1.64
C SER A 252 3.42 3.82 -1.72
N ILE A 253 4.19 2.81 -1.34
CA ILE A 253 3.69 1.44 -1.24
C ILE A 253 2.59 1.34 -0.18
N PHE A 254 2.65 2.12 0.91
CA PHE A 254 1.55 2.18 1.87
C PHE A 254 0.24 2.66 1.23
N ASP A 255 0.28 3.72 0.44
CA ASP A 255 -0.91 4.24 -0.26
C ASP A 255 -1.47 3.24 -1.28
N HIS A 256 -0.59 2.55 -2.01
CA HIS A 256 -0.97 1.44 -2.89
C HIS A 256 -1.67 0.32 -2.12
N LEU A 257 -1.05 -0.15 -1.04
CA LEU A 257 -1.55 -1.26 -0.21
C LEU A 257 -2.91 -0.92 0.44
N ARG A 258 -3.08 0.29 1.00
CA ARG A 258 -4.35 0.68 1.63
C ARG A 258 -5.50 0.79 0.62
N LEU A 259 -5.22 1.26 -0.60
CA LEU A 259 -6.23 1.32 -1.65
C LEU A 259 -6.58 -0.08 -2.16
N THR A 260 -5.58 -0.94 -2.39
CA THR A 260 -5.82 -2.34 -2.74
C THR A 260 -6.66 -3.05 -1.66
N SER A 261 -6.36 -2.82 -0.38
CA SER A 261 -7.13 -3.32 0.76
C SER A 261 -8.59 -2.87 0.73
N ALA A 262 -8.83 -1.57 0.52
CA ALA A 262 -10.17 -1.00 0.44
C ALA A 262 -10.96 -1.59 -0.74
N PHE A 263 -10.37 -1.66 -1.93
CA PHE A 263 -11.02 -2.23 -3.11
C PHE A 263 -11.30 -3.73 -2.95
N ALA A 264 -10.34 -4.52 -2.46
CA ALA A 264 -10.52 -5.96 -2.26
C ALA A 264 -11.70 -6.25 -1.31
N SER A 265 -11.80 -5.50 -0.22
CA SER A 265 -12.93 -5.58 0.71
C SER A 265 -14.26 -5.12 0.08
N ALA A 266 -14.24 -4.00 -0.65
CA ALA A 266 -15.43 -3.44 -1.31
C ALA A 266 -15.96 -4.30 -2.46
N PHE A 267 -15.10 -5.08 -3.13
CA PHE A 267 -15.54 -6.03 -4.14
C PHE A 267 -16.36 -7.20 -3.56
N TYR A 268 -16.23 -7.50 -2.27
CA TYR A 268 -16.94 -8.61 -1.65
C TYR A 268 -18.39 -8.24 -1.30
N THR A 269 -19.21 -8.09 -2.34
CA THR A 269 -20.67 -7.94 -2.27
C THR A 269 -21.32 -9.04 -3.09
N ASP A 270 -22.56 -9.42 -2.79
CA ASP A 270 -23.26 -10.48 -3.53
C ASP A 270 -23.30 -10.20 -5.04
N TYR A 271 -23.49 -8.93 -5.42
CA TYR A 271 -23.51 -8.52 -6.83
C TYR A 271 -22.15 -8.65 -7.51
N ASN A 272 -21.10 -8.06 -6.92
CA ASN A 272 -19.77 -8.08 -7.51
C ASN A 272 -19.16 -9.49 -7.47
N TYR A 273 -19.41 -10.25 -6.40
CA TYR A 273 -18.88 -11.60 -6.23
C TYR A 273 -19.36 -12.54 -7.33
N GLU A 274 -20.65 -12.53 -7.67
CA GLU A 274 -21.18 -13.34 -8.77
C GLU A 274 -20.59 -12.95 -10.13
N ILE A 275 -20.37 -11.65 -10.37
CA ILE A 275 -19.68 -11.17 -11.58
C ILE A 275 -18.27 -11.74 -11.66
N VAL A 276 -17.48 -11.64 -10.59
CA VAL A 276 -16.09 -12.14 -10.61
C VAL A 276 -16.08 -13.67 -10.74
N LYS A 277 -16.98 -14.36 -10.05
CA LYS A 277 -17.13 -15.82 -10.11
C LYS A 277 -17.52 -16.33 -11.49
N SER A 278 -18.31 -15.57 -12.26
CA SER A 278 -18.66 -15.93 -13.65
C SER A 278 -17.44 -16.06 -14.57
N GLY A 279 -16.32 -15.41 -14.22
CA GLY A 279 -15.13 -15.36 -15.05
C GLY A 279 -15.28 -14.52 -16.33
N ASN A 280 -16.43 -13.87 -16.54
CA ASN A 280 -16.68 -13.07 -17.74
C ASN A 280 -15.98 -11.70 -17.65
N GLU A 281 -14.83 -11.57 -18.31
CA GLU A 281 -14.05 -10.32 -18.36
C GLU A 281 -14.85 -9.11 -18.89
N LYS A 282 -15.90 -9.32 -19.72
CA LYS A 282 -16.77 -8.22 -20.15
C LYS A 282 -17.61 -7.68 -19.00
N GLU A 283 -18.04 -8.54 -18.09
CA GLU A 283 -18.87 -8.17 -16.93
C GLU A 283 -18.04 -7.54 -15.81
N ILE A 284 -16.73 -7.79 -15.74
CA ILE A 284 -15.83 -7.13 -14.78
C ILE A 284 -15.91 -5.59 -14.90
N ARG A 285 -16.23 -5.05 -16.08
CA ARG A 285 -16.46 -3.61 -16.28
C ARG A 285 -17.71 -3.08 -15.58
N ASN A 286 -18.63 -3.96 -15.18
CA ASN A 286 -19.88 -3.65 -14.50
C ASN A 286 -19.76 -3.76 -12.97
N LEU A 287 -18.56 -3.99 -12.42
CA LEU A 287 -18.34 -3.96 -10.97
C LEU A 287 -18.74 -2.59 -10.42
N LYS A 288 -19.45 -2.60 -9.30
CA LYS A 288 -20.04 -1.39 -8.71
C LYS A 288 -19.35 -1.04 -7.40
N PHE A 289 -19.17 0.25 -7.20
CA PHE A 289 -18.71 0.84 -5.96
C PHE A 289 -19.65 1.95 -5.52
N VAL A 290 -19.67 2.20 -4.21
CA VAL A 290 -20.31 3.38 -3.63
C VAL A 290 -19.22 4.25 -3.06
N PHE A 291 -19.09 5.47 -3.58
CA PHE A 291 -18.24 6.48 -3.00
C PHE A 291 -19.03 7.27 -1.96
N VAL A 292 -18.69 7.09 -0.68
CA VAL A 292 -19.36 7.76 0.43
C VAL A 292 -18.51 8.94 0.87
N LYS A 293 -19.09 10.15 0.82
CA LYS A 293 -18.47 11.38 1.34
C LYS A 293 -19.30 11.91 2.50
N GLY A 294 -18.66 12.16 3.62
CA GLY A 294 -19.24 12.88 4.77
C GLY A 294 -18.64 14.27 4.91
N ASP A 295 -19.45 15.23 5.36
CA ASP A 295 -19.02 16.57 5.75
C ASP A 295 -19.60 16.92 7.13
N ILE A 296 -18.77 17.48 8.02
CA ILE A 296 -19.20 17.98 9.33
C ILE A 296 -19.29 19.50 9.23
N SER A 297 -20.49 20.00 8.98
CA SER A 297 -20.76 21.44 8.91
C SER A 297 -20.85 22.07 10.32
N GLY A 298 -20.56 23.38 10.41
CA GLY A 298 -20.69 24.15 11.66
C GLY A 298 -19.52 24.09 12.62
N ILE A 299 -18.35 23.57 12.19
CA ILE A 299 -17.12 23.46 13.01
C ILE A 299 -16.74 24.78 13.67
N GLN A 300 -16.73 25.89 12.92
CA GLN A 300 -16.37 27.22 13.45
C GLN A 300 -17.31 27.65 14.58
N ASN A 301 -18.62 27.50 14.39
CA ASN A 301 -19.62 27.83 15.39
C ASN A 301 -19.48 26.94 16.64
N PHE A 302 -19.20 25.65 16.45
CA PHE A 302 -18.94 24.73 17.55
C PHE A 302 -17.67 25.09 18.33
N LEU A 303 -16.57 25.43 17.67
CA LEU A 303 -15.32 25.77 18.34
C LEU A 303 -15.42 27.10 19.10
N TYR A 304 -15.92 28.13 18.44
CA TYR A 304 -15.86 29.52 18.94
C TYR A 304 -17.15 30.03 19.59
N GLY A 305 -18.22 29.22 19.63
CA GLY A 305 -19.44 29.53 20.38
C GLY A 305 -19.28 29.54 21.91
N ILE A 306 -18.05 29.67 22.44
CA ILE A 306 -17.75 29.77 23.87
C ILE A 306 -17.39 31.24 24.16
N THR A 307 -18.38 32.07 24.48
CA THR A 307 -18.13 33.44 24.95
C THR A 307 -18.22 33.50 26.47
N ASN A 308 -17.31 34.25 27.11
CA ASN A 308 -17.38 34.71 28.51
C ASN A 308 -17.45 33.64 29.62
N VAL A 309 -16.66 32.55 29.53
CA VAL A 309 -16.60 31.52 30.59
C VAL A 309 -15.16 31.19 30.98
N GLU A 310 -14.84 31.12 32.27
CA GLU A 310 -13.50 30.82 32.81
C GLU A 310 -12.96 29.44 32.36
N GLY A 311 -11.75 29.40 31.78
CA GLY A 311 -11.17 28.16 31.22
C GLY A 311 -11.45 27.93 29.73
N VAL A 312 -11.68 29.01 28.96
CA VAL A 312 -11.89 28.97 27.49
C VAL A 312 -10.87 28.09 26.77
N ALA A 313 -9.57 28.26 27.06
CA ALA A 313 -8.51 27.50 26.39
C ALA A 313 -8.60 25.98 26.61
N LYS A 314 -9.02 25.53 27.81
CA LYS A 314 -9.22 24.09 28.09
C LYS A 314 -10.42 23.55 27.31
N ARG A 315 -11.52 24.30 27.27
CA ARG A 315 -12.73 23.91 26.52
C ARG A 315 -12.52 23.92 25.02
N LEU A 316 -11.80 24.91 24.49
CA LEU A 316 -11.45 24.96 23.06
C LEU A 316 -10.65 23.74 22.64
N ARG A 317 -9.63 23.35 23.42
CA ARG A 317 -8.86 22.11 23.17
C ARG A 317 -9.74 20.85 23.24
N GLY A 318 -10.64 20.76 24.23
CA GLY A 318 -11.57 19.65 24.34
C GLY A 318 -12.54 19.55 23.16
N ARG A 319 -13.05 20.69 22.67
CA ARG A 319 -13.91 20.74 21.48
C ARG A 319 -13.16 20.39 20.20
N SER A 320 -11.93 20.88 20.04
CA SER A 320 -11.08 20.50 18.90
C SER A 320 -10.84 18.98 18.90
N PHE A 321 -10.40 18.42 20.03
CA PHE A 321 -10.18 16.98 20.14
C PHE A 321 -11.44 16.16 19.84
N PHE A 322 -12.61 16.60 20.32
CA PHE A 322 -13.88 15.95 20.00
C PHE A 322 -14.16 15.95 18.49
N LEU A 323 -13.96 17.08 17.81
CA LEU A 323 -14.11 17.17 16.35
C LEU A 323 -13.09 16.31 15.59
N ASP A 324 -11.89 16.13 16.14
CA ASP A 324 -10.86 15.27 15.54
C ASP A 324 -11.22 13.77 15.68
N VAL A 325 -11.84 13.36 16.79
CA VAL A 325 -12.23 11.96 17.06
C VAL A 325 -13.58 11.58 16.44
N LEU A 326 -14.49 12.54 16.26
CA LEU A 326 -15.85 12.28 15.77
C LEU A 326 -15.90 11.56 14.41
N PRO A 327 -15.13 11.95 13.37
CA PRO A 327 -15.09 11.22 12.10
C PRO A 327 -14.70 9.74 12.26
N GLU A 328 -13.74 9.44 13.13
CA GLU A 328 -13.29 8.07 13.40
C GLU A 328 -14.37 7.22 14.07
N LEU A 329 -15.16 7.82 14.96
CA LEU A 329 -16.30 7.13 15.60
C LEU A 329 -17.40 6.84 14.59
N ILE A 330 -17.75 7.81 13.73
CA ILE A 330 -18.77 7.65 12.68
C ILE A 330 -18.35 6.59 11.66
N ALA A 331 -17.07 6.57 11.26
CA ALA A 331 -16.56 5.61 10.29
C ALA A 331 -16.53 4.16 10.81
N ARG A 332 -16.53 3.96 12.13
CA ARG A 332 -16.49 2.64 12.79
C ARG A 332 -17.87 2.12 13.24
N ALA A 333 -18.84 3.01 13.40
CA ALA A 333 -20.22 2.68 13.77
C ALA A 333 -20.94 1.92 12.65
#